data_AF-A0A1V3FU89-F1
#
_entry.id   AF-A0A1V3FU89-F1
#
_cell.length_a   1.000
_cell.length_b   1.000
_cell.length_c   1.000
_cell.angle_alpha   90.00
_cell.angle_beta   90.00
_cell.angle_gamma   90.00
#
_symmetry.space_group_name_H-M   'P 1'
#
loop_
_entity.id
_entity.type
_entity.pdbx_description
1 polymer ?
#
loop_
_entity_poly.entity_id
_entity_poly.type
_entity_poly.pdbx_seq_one_letter_code
_entity_poly.pdbx_strand_id
1 'polypeptide(L)' 'MSTKEAAERWGIDESYIRRKINEFPPGTTRKFGKQWVVTKNGMNAVFGQVPSLQKVYGDEKKDTV' A
#
# COMPACT_ATOMS: atom_id res chain seq x y z
N MET A 1 -4.10 9.72 1.37
CA MET A 1 -4.50 8.82 0.27
C MET A 1 -5.23 7.63 0.86
N SER A 2 -6.23 7.10 0.17
CA SER A 2 -6.91 5.87 0.61
C SER A 2 -5.98 4.66 0.50
N THR A 3 -6.26 3.56 1.22
CA THR A 3 -5.52 2.30 1.03
C THR A 3 -5.61 1.79 -0.39
N LYS A 4 -6.75 1.98 -1.07
CA LYS A 4 -6.91 1.62 -2.49
C LYS A 4 -5.97 2.42 -3.40
N GLU A 5 -5.94 3.73 -3.22
CA GLU A 5 -5.06 4.61 -4.01
C GLU A 5 -3.57 4.32 -3.73
N ALA A 6 -3.23 4.00 -2.48
CA ALA A 6 -1.89 3.58 -2.10
C ALA A 6 -1.53 2.22 -2.73
N ALA A 7 -2.48 1.28 -2.76
CA ALA A 7 -2.32 -0.01 -3.41
C ALA A 7 -1.98 0.16 -4.89
N GLU A 8 -2.70 0.99 -5.63
CA GLU A 8 -2.44 1.27 -7.05
C GLU A 8 -1.06 1.94 -7.25
N ARG A 9 -0.69 2.91 -6.41
CA ARG A 9 0.59 3.63 -6.52
C ARG A 9 1.80 2.74 -6.24
N TRP A 10 1.73 1.87 -5.24
CA TRP A 10 2.79 0.92 -4.91
C TRP A 10 2.65 -0.41 -5.64
N GLY A 11 1.56 -0.58 -6.41
CA GLY A 11 1.00 -1.83 -6.95
C GLY A 11 1.24 -3.05 -6.08
N ILE A 12 0.78 -2.91 -4.86
CA ILE A 12 0.59 -4.00 -3.90
C ILE A 12 -0.89 -4.15 -3.63
N ASP A 13 -1.32 -5.27 -3.05
CA ASP A 13 -2.73 -5.48 -2.71
C ASP A 13 -3.19 -4.56 -1.54
N GLU A 14 -4.44 -4.07 -1.61
CA GLU A 14 -5.01 -3.24 -0.54
C GLU A 14 -5.07 -3.99 0.80
N SER A 15 -5.39 -5.29 0.78
CA SER A 15 -5.46 -6.12 1.98
C SER A 15 -4.07 -6.30 2.60
N TYR A 16 -3.01 -6.32 1.79
CA TYR A 16 -1.64 -6.35 2.29
C TYR A 16 -1.31 -5.08 3.08
N ILE A 17 -1.69 -3.91 2.57
CA ILE A 17 -1.56 -2.64 3.31
C ILE A 17 -2.32 -2.71 4.63
N ARG A 18 -3.56 -3.21 4.62
CA ARG A 18 -4.40 -3.35 5.82
C ARG A 18 -3.79 -4.26 6.88
N ARG A 19 -3.19 -5.39 6.48
CA ARG A 19 -2.51 -6.32 7.41
C ARG A 19 -1.29 -5.68 8.08
N LYS A 20 -0.67 -4.70 7.42
CA LYS A 20 0.53 -4.00 7.88
C LYS A 20 0.25 -2.68 8.61
N ILE A 21 -1.02 -2.30 8.83
CA ILE A 21 -1.37 -1.01 9.47
C ILE A 21 -0.70 -0.78 10.82
N ASN A 22 -0.47 -1.83 11.60
CA ASN A 22 0.19 -1.73 12.91
C ASN A 22 1.71 -1.47 12.81
N GLU A 23 2.32 -1.67 11.65
CA GLU A 23 3.75 -1.40 11.40
C GLU A 23 3.99 0.03 10.92
N PHE A 24 2.93 0.80 10.65
CA PHE A 24 3.08 2.19 10.22
C PHE A 24 3.51 3.10 11.37
N PRO A 25 4.37 4.09 11.11
CA PRO A 25 4.73 5.08 12.11
C PRO A 25 3.50 5.84 12.65
N PRO A 26 3.50 6.23 13.94
CA PRO A 26 2.41 7.00 14.53
C PRO A 26 2.08 8.25 13.71
N GLY A 27 0.79 8.53 13.53
CA GLY A 27 0.31 9.69 12.76
C GLY A 27 0.39 9.55 11.24
N THR A 28 0.95 8.45 10.72
CA THR A 28 1.02 8.21 9.26
C THR A 28 -0.14 7.40 8.70
N THR A 29 -0.98 6.83 9.58
CA THR A 29 -2.23 6.14 9.25
C THR A 29 -3.38 6.64 10.12
N ARG A 30 -4.60 6.58 9.58
CA ARG A 30 -5.83 6.91 10.29
C ARG A 30 -6.98 6.08 9.76
N LYS A 31 -7.90 5.68 10.63
CA LYS A 31 -9.17 5.07 10.24
C LYS A 31 -10.22 6.16 10.01
N PHE A 32 -10.89 6.12 8.86
CA PHE A 32 -11.98 7.02 8.50
C PHE A 32 -13.21 6.19 8.11
N GLY A 33 -14.16 6.07 9.04
CA GLY A 33 -15.29 5.16 8.90
C GLY A 33 -14.83 3.71 8.73
N LYS A 34 -15.19 3.11 7.59
CA LYS A 34 -14.79 1.74 7.21
C LYS A 34 -13.46 1.67 6.44
N GLN A 35 -12.90 2.81 6.05
CA GLN A 35 -11.69 2.87 5.23
C GLN A 35 -10.47 3.26 6.07
N TRP A 36 -9.29 2.86 5.61
CA TRP A 36 -8.03 3.36 6.12
C TRP A 36 -7.47 4.40 5.16
N VAL A 37 -6.95 5.48 5.73
CA VAL A 37 -6.20 6.51 5.03
C VAL A 37 -4.77 6.46 5.52
N VAL A 38 -3.85 6.50 4.56
CA VAL A 38 -2.41 6.43 4.79
C VAL A 38 -1.75 7.65 4.18
N THR A 39 -0.57 8.00 4.68
CA THR A 39 0.29 9.05 4.12
C THR A 39 1.37 8.44 3.24
N LYS A 40 1.90 9.24 2.31
CA LYS A 40 3.05 8.83 1.48
C LYS A 40 4.25 8.44 2.34
N ASN A 41 4.50 9.17 3.43
CA ASN A 41 5.61 8.91 4.35
C ASN A 41 5.43 7.56 5.08
N GLY A 42 4.22 7.25 5.53
CA GLY A 42 3.92 5.95 6.13
C GLY A 42 4.14 4.80 5.15
N MET A 43 3.63 4.94 3.92
CA MET A 43 3.84 3.95 2.87
C MET A 43 5.33 3.79 2.54
N ASN A 44 6.08 4.88 2.45
CA ASN A 44 7.53 4.85 2.24
C ASN A 44 8.28 4.14 3.37
N ALA A 45 7.84 4.30 4.62
CA ALA A 45 8.49 3.71 5.77
C ALA A 45 8.28 2.19 5.85
N VAL A 46 7.09 1.70 5.46
CA VAL A 46 6.73 0.27 5.57
C VAL A 46 7.02 -0.51 4.28
N PHE A 47 6.74 0.09 3.12
CA PHE A 47 6.81 -0.57 1.81
C PHE A 47 7.94 -0.05 0.91
N GLY A 48 8.72 0.93 1.39
CA GLY A 48 9.76 1.58 0.60
C GLY A 48 9.20 2.60 -0.38
N GLN A 49 10.09 3.20 -1.18
CA GLN A 49 9.71 4.25 -2.12
C GLN A 49 8.75 3.73 -3.19
N VAL A 50 7.80 4.58 -3.60
CA VAL A 50 6.94 4.32 -4.77
C VAL A 50 7.84 3.88 -5.93
N PRO A 51 7.57 2.74 -6.58
CA PRO A 51 8.31 2.34 -7.76
C PRO A 51 8.24 3.48 -8.78
N SER A 52 9.37 4.15 -9.02
CA SER A 52 9.47 5.12 -10.11
C SER A 52 9.11 4.37 -11.39
N LEU A 53 8.02 4.77 -12.03
CA LEU A 53 7.41 4.17 -13.23
C LEU A 53 8.45 3.90 -14.33
N GLN A 54 9.17 2.79 -14.23
CA GLN A 54 10.03 2.25 -15.29
C GLN A 54 10.01 0.73 -15.38
N LYS A 55 9.29 0.02 -14.50
CA LYS A 55 9.05 -1.41 -14.66
C LYS A 55 7.57 -1.71 -14.50
N VAL A 56 6.89 -1.68 -15.65
CA VAL A 56 5.89 -2.65 -16.10
C VAL A 56 5.25 -3.44 -14.96
N TYR A 57 3.98 -3.14 -14.63
CA TYR A 57 3.11 -4.05 -13.90
C TYR A 57 2.76 -5.24 -14.80
N GLY A 58 3.76 -6.10 -14.97
CA GLY A 58 3.70 -7.42 -15.54
C GLY A 58 4.32 -8.38 -14.53
N ASP A 59 3.52 -8.79 -13.56
CA ASP A 59 3.75 -9.95 -12.70
C ASP A 59 2.32 -10.41 -12.32
N GLU A 60 1.67 -11.11 -13.24
CA GLU A 60 1.65 -12.58 -13.24
C GLU A 60 0.80 -13.08 -12.06
N LYS A 61 -0.51 -13.22 -12.30
CA LYS A 61 -1.30 -14.22 -11.59
C LYS A 61 -0.76 -15.60 -11.98
N LYS A 62 0.27 -16.09 -11.29
CA LYS A 62 0.50 -17.52 -11.12
C LYS A 62 0.03 -17.94 -9.73
N ASP A 63 -0.32 -19.21 -9.65
CA ASP A 63 -0.95 -19.94 -8.53
C ASP A 63 -2.48 -19.78 -8.49
N THR A 64 -3.27 -20.81 -8.83
CA THR A 64 -3.13 -22.20 -8.37
C THR A 64 -3.72 -23.19 -9.39
N VAL A 65 -3.05 -24.34 -9.44
CA VAL A 65 -3.32 -25.61 -10.14
C VAL A 65 -4.78 -26.07 -10.09
#